data_AF-A0A8R7PHC6-F1
#
_entry.id   AF-A0A8R7PHC6-F1
#
_cell.length_a   1.000
_cell.length_b   1.000
_cell.length_c   1.000
_cell.angle_alpha   90.00
_cell.angle_beta   90.00
_cell.angle_gamma   90.00
#
_symmetry.space_group_name_H-M   'P 1'
#
loop_
_entity.id
_entity.type
_entity.pdbx_description
1 polymer ?
#
loop_
_entity_poly.entity_id
_entity_poly.type
_entity_poly.pdbx_seq_one_letter_code
_entity_poly.pdbx_strand_id
1 'polypeptide(L)' 'MDNFEWGFGFTVRFGIYHVDFEMQERTPKMSGKWYRDFLTGSRPVDQAQTLRADS' A
#
# COMPACT_ATOMS: atom_id res chain seq x y z
N MET A 1 -3.05 -0.18 8.74
CA MET A 1 -3.39 1.24 8.94
C MET A 1 -2.24 1.86 9.71
N ASP A 2 -1.83 3.08 9.40
CA ASP A 2 -0.79 3.75 10.18
C ASP A 2 -1.35 4.07 11.57
N ASN A 3 -0.64 3.71 12.64
CA ASN A 3 -1.10 3.85 14.03
C ASN A 3 -0.07 4.61 14.87
N PHE A 4 -0.42 4.96 16.11
CA PHE A 4 0.51 5.54 17.09
C PHE A 4 1.55 4.50 17.53
N GLU A 5 2.83 4.79 17.28
CA GLU A 5 3.95 3.90 17.60
C GLU A 5 4.73 4.42 18.82
N TRP A 6 4.09 4.40 19.99
CA TRP A 6 4.72 4.58 21.32
C TRP A 6 5.81 5.67 21.36
N GLY A 7 7.07 5.30 21.62
CA GLY A 7 8.19 6.23 21.74
C GLY A 7 8.52 7.03 20.47
N PHE A 8 7.96 6.67 19.31
CA PHE A 8 8.18 7.32 18.02
C PHE A 8 6.98 8.14 17.52
N GLY A 9 5.86 8.16 18.26
CA GLY A 9 4.65 8.88 17.86
C GLY A 9 4.12 8.42 16.50
N PHE A 10 3.76 9.36 15.63
CA PHE A 10 3.25 9.08 14.27
C PHE A 10 4.32 9.16 13.16
N THR A 11 5.60 9.21 13.54
CA THR A 11 6.69 9.37 12.57
C THR A 11 6.99 8.09 11.78
N VAL A 12 6.48 6.95 12.25
CA VAL A 12 6.63 5.63 11.61
C VAL A 12 5.27 5.12 11.16
N ARG A 13 5.22 4.58 9.93
CA ARG A 13 3.99 4.23 9.21
C ARG A 13 4.01 2.78 8.74
N PHE A 14 3.66 1.85 9.64
CA PHE A 14 3.64 0.40 9.34
C PHE A 14 2.39 -0.09 8.59
N GLY A 15 1.38 0.76 8.42
CA GLY A 15 0.12 0.36 7.81
C GLY A 15 0.22 0.15 6.31
N ILE A 16 -0.45 -0.87 5.78
CA ILE A 16 -0.65 -1.07 4.34
C ILE A 16 -1.71 -0.14 3.71
N TYR A 17 -2.35 0.69 4.52
CA TYR A 17 -3.27 1.76 4.11
C TYR A 17 -2.77 3.08 4.66
N HIS A 18 -2.80 4.11 3.81
CA HIS A 18 -2.69 5.50 4.23
C HIS A 18 -4.06 5.97 4.72
N VAL A 19 -4.06 6.83 5.74
CA VAL A 19 -5.26 7.48 6.27
C VAL A 19 -5.07 8.98 6.12
N ASP A 20 -6.00 9.62 5.43
CA ASP A 20 -6.18 11.06 5.50
C ASP A 20 -6.92 11.38 6.81
N PHE A 21 -6.30 12.12 7.72
CA PHE A 21 -6.90 12.41 9.03
C PHE A 21 -7.92 13.55 8.98
N GLU A 22 -7.95 14.37 7.92
CA GLU A 22 -8.92 15.44 7.75
C GLU A 22 -10.26 14.88 7.29
N MET A 23 -10.23 13.95 6.33
CA MET A 23 -11.44 13.37 5.72
C MET A 23 -11.73 11.93 6.15
N GLN A 24 -10.84 11.33 6.95
CA GLN A 24 -10.86 9.91 7.33
C GLN A 24 -10.81 8.93 6.14
N GLU A 25 -10.44 9.40 4.96
CA GLU A 25 -10.33 8.56 3.77
C GLU A 25 -9.15 7.58 3.88
N ARG A 26 -9.35 6.37 3.37
CA ARG A 26 -8.36 5.29 3.43
C ARG A 26 -7.93 4.88 2.03
N THR A 27 -6.67 5.14 1.72
CA THR A 27 -6.09 4.81 0.40
C THR A 27 -5.13 3.62 0.53
N PRO A 28 -5.33 2.50 -0.20
CA PRO A 28 -4.43 1.35 -0.14
C PRO A 28 -3.06 1.70 -0.71
N LYS A 29 -2.00 1.43 0.07
CA LYS A 29 -0.62 1.54 -0.41
C LYS A 29 -0.32 0.40 -1.38
N MET A 30 0.79 0.49 -2.11
CA MET A 30 1.25 -0.58 -3.01
C MET A 30 1.41 -1.92 -2.28
N SER A 31 1.88 -1.90 -1.03
CA SER A 31 1.94 -3.09 -0.16
C SER A 31 0.57 -3.70 0.12
N GLY A 32 -0.48 -2.88 0.25
CA GLY A 32 -1.85 -3.35 0.43
C GLY A 32 -2.43 -4.01 -0.82
N LYS A 33 -2.14 -3.44 -2.00
CA LYS A 33 -2.53 -4.03 -3.30
C LYS A 33 -1.82 -5.37 -3.52
N TRP A 34 -0.51 -5.42 -3.28
CA TRP A 34 0.27 -6.65 -3.39
C TRP A 34 -0.23 -7.74 -2.43
N TYR A 35 -0.51 -7.39 -1.17
CA TYR A 35 -0.98 -8.36 -0.18
C TYR A 35 -2.35 -8.94 -0.53
N ARG A 36 -3.26 -8.11 -1.08
CA ARG A 36 -4.53 -8.60 -1.64
C ARG A 36 -4.27 -9.62 -2.74
N ASP A 37 -3.44 -9.28 -3.72
CA ASP A 37 -3.19 -10.13 -4.89
C ASP A 37 -2.54 -11.47 -4.47
N PHE A 38 -1.62 -11.42 -3.50
CA PHE A 38 -1.03 -12.59 -2.86
C PHE A 38 -2.10 -13.50 -2.25
N LEU A 39 -3.03 -12.95 -1.46
CA LEU A 39 -4.10 -13.72 -0.83
C LEU A 39 -5.11 -14.28 -1.84
N THR A 40 -5.36 -13.59 -2.95
CA THR A 40 -6.30 -14.03 -3.99
C THR A 40 -5.65 -14.96 -5.02
N GLY A 41 -4.36 -15.31 -4.86
CA GLY A 41 -3.61 -16.12 -5.82
C GLY A 41 -3.42 -15.43 -7.17
N SER A 42 -3.70 -14.13 -7.25
CA SER A 42 -3.48 -13.31 -8.43
C SER A 42 -1.99 -12.98 -8.45
N ARG A 43 -1.24 -13.48 -9.45
CA ARG A 43 0.16 -13.06 -9.60
C ARG A 43 0.15 -11.54 -9.82
N PRO A 44 0.97 -10.76 -9.08
CA PRO A 44 1.12 -9.35 -9.37
C PRO A 44 1.59 -9.27 -10.83
N VAL A 45 0.73 -8.76 -11.71
CA VAL A 45 1.13 -8.52 -13.09
C VAL A 45 2.21 -7.48 -13.00
N ASP A 46 3.42 -7.85 -13.42
CA ASP A 46 4.59 -6.99 -13.37
C ASP A 46 4.37 -5.79 -14.29
N GLN A 47 3.76 -4.72 -13.76
CA GLN A 47 3.48 -3.49 -14.51
C GLN A 47 4.78 -2.80 -14.99
N ALA A 48 5.94 -3.25 -14.52
CA ALA A 48 7.24 -2.80 -15.03
C ALA A 48 7.59 -3.41 -16.40
N GLN A 49 6.96 -4.53 -16.80
CA GLN A 49 7.18 -5.14 -18.12
C GLN A 49 6.28 -4.54 -19.21
N THR A 50 5.10 -4.04 -18.88
CA THR A 50 4.16 -3.49 -19.88
C THR A 50 4.63 -2.17 -20.50
N LEU A 51 5.49 -1.41 -19.82
CA LEU A 51 6.03 -0.15 -20.34
C LEU A 51 7.24 -0.32 -21.29
N ARG A 52 7.76 -1.54 -21.46
CA ARG A 52 8.91 -1.81 -22.35
C ARG A 52 8.54 -2.53 -23.65
N ALA A 53 7.28 -2.92 -23.83
CA ALA A 53 6.81 -3.59 -25.04
C ALA A 53 6.24 -2.62 -26.09
N ASP A 54 6.07 -1.35 -25.73
CA ASP A 54 5.40 -0.33 -26.55
C ASP A 54 6.36 0.81 -26.97
N SER A 55 7.66 0.54 -27.12
CA SER A 55 8.68 1.49 -27.60
C SER A 55 9.61 0.88 -28.63
#